data_AF-A0A9E3DL90-F1
#
_entry.id   AF-A0A9E3DL90-F1
#
_cell.length_a   1.000
_cell.length_b   1.000
_cell.length_c   1.000
_cell.angle_alpha   90.00
_cell.angle_beta   90.00
_cell.angle_gamma   90.00
#
_symmetry.space_group_name_H-M   'P 1'
#
loop_
_entity.id
_entity.type
_entity.pdbx_description
1 polymer ?
#
loop_
_entity_poly.entity_id
_entity_poly.type
_entity_poly.pdbx_seq_one_letter_code
_entity_poly.pdbx_strand_id
1 'polypeptide(L)'
;MESVNALSQEDIDALFQSQASGGHGSARALLAQKYDFRRSDRIPKEQIRAVRTVHDTFARSLASSLSAYLRTYVTVNLISVEQLSFREFTGCLPSPTSLAVMRIRPLDGLAILELNTGLALPMIEILLGGGKVKSAIVQRELTAIEQHILNSILVLILQNLSMSWQSVATVDFSVESHETEPALLHVLPPNEAIVSIATEIQVGENSGMMNIGIPASAVKLLRQRFDQQWTARRTVTTE
;
A
#
# COMPACT_ATOMS: atom_id res chain seq x y z
N MET A 1 -39.03 21.92 -24.40
CA MET A 1 -38.52 22.89 -23.42
C MET A 1 -37.01 22.84 -23.52
N GLU A 2 -36.46 23.59 -24.47
CA GLU A 2 -35.03 23.92 -24.58
C GLU A 2 -35.00 25.38 -25.02
N SER A 3 -34.66 26.27 -24.10
CA SER A 3 -34.43 27.69 -24.40
C SER A 3 -32.92 27.91 -24.40
N VAL A 4 -32.40 28.05 -25.62
CA VAL A 4 -31.05 28.46 -25.95
C VAL A 4 -30.80 29.83 -25.33
N ASN A 5 -29.78 29.91 -24.49
CA ASN A 5 -29.39 31.12 -23.76
C ASN A 5 -28.81 32.13 -24.78
N ALA A 6 -29.63 33.09 -25.21
CA ALA A 6 -29.16 34.21 -26.03
C ALA A 6 -28.37 35.17 -25.13
N LEU A 7 -27.07 35.28 -25.38
CA LEU A 7 -26.18 36.23 -24.70
C LEU A 7 -26.68 37.65 -24.92
N SER A 8 -26.70 38.47 -23.86
CA SER A 8 -27.17 39.85 -23.93
C SER A 8 -26.16 40.72 -24.65
N GLN A 9 -26.63 41.80 -25.27
CA GLN A 9 -25.81 42.72 -26.05
C GLN A 9 -24.69 43.37 -25.21
N GLU A 10 -24.86 43.45 -23.89
CA GLU A 10 -23.86 43.95 -22.94
C GLU A 10 -22.64 43.02 -22.81
N ASP A 11 -22.84 41.70 -22.91
CA ASP A 11 -21.75 40.72 -22.88
C ASP A 11 -20.91 40.78 -24.17
N ILE A 12 -21.54 41.10 -25.29
CA ILE A 12 -20.89 41.28 -26.60
C ILE A 12 -20.01 42.53 -26.58
N ASP A 13 -20.53 43.64 -26.05
CA ASP A 13 -19.79 44.90 -25.98
C ASP A 13 -18.61 44.83 -24.99
N ALA A 14 -18.74 44.08 -23.90
CA ALA A 14 -17.65 43.82 -22.96
C ALA A 14 -16.50 43.00 -23.59
N LEU A 15 -16.84 42.02 -24.44
CA LEU A 15 -15.85 41.22 -25.17
C LEU A 15 -15.11 42.05 -26.23
N PHE A 16 -15.81 42.92 -26.97
CA PHE A 16 -15.18 43.78 -27.99
C PHE A 16 -14.23 44.83 -27.39
N GLN A 17 -14.55 45.38 -26.21
CA GLN A 17 -13.65 46.32 -25.52
C GLN A 17 -12.37 45.64 -25.00
N SER A 18 -12.45 44.35 -24.65
CA SER A 18 -11.28 43.56 -24.23
C SER A 18 -10.31 43.23 -25.38
N GLN A 19 -10.79 43.31 -26.63
CA GLN A 19 -9.99 43.03 -27.84
C GLN A 19 -9.37 44.29 -28.47
N ALA A 20 -10.00 45.46 -28.28
CA ALA A 20 -9.52 46.74 -28.82
C ALA A 20 -8.35 47.34 -28.02
N SER A 21 -8.19 46.93 -26.75
CA SER A 21 -7.00 47.22 -25.97
C SER A 21 -5.98 46.11 -26.23
N GLY A 22 -4.97 46.39 -27.06
CA GLY A 22 -3.96 45.45 -27.58
C GLY A 22 -3.08 44.74 -26.54
N GLY A 23 -3.70 44.01 -25.61
CA GLY A 23 -3.05 43.09 -24.70
C GLY A 23 -2.71 41.82 -25.46
N HIS A 24 -1.41 41.59 -25.63
CA HIS A 24 -0.87 40.38 -26.21
C HIS A 24 -1.56 39.17 -25.58
N GLY A 25 -2.17 38.34 -26.42
CA GLY A 25 -2.77 37.08 -26.03
C GLY A 25 -1.73 36.25 -25.30
N SER A 26 -1.77 36.33 -23.97
CA SER A 26 -1.18 35.32 -23.10
C SER A 26 -1.99 34.07 -23.40
N ALA A 27 -1.51 33.28 -24.36
CA ALA A 27 -1.81 31.87 -24.46
C ALA A 27 -1.83 31.37 -23.02
N ARG A 28 -3.03 31.00 -22.55
CA ARG A 28 -3.30 30.58 -21.19
C ARG A 28 -2.32 29.45 -20.91
N ALA A 29 -1.15 29.82 -20.40
CA ALA A 29 -0.09 28.91 -20.09
C ALA A 29 -0.75 28.01 -19.06
N LEU A 30 -1.05 26.77 -19.47
CA LEU A 30 -1.36 25.69 -18.54
C LEU A 30 -0.37 25.89 -17.41
N LEU A 31 -0.86 26.36 -16.26
CA LEU A 31 -0.03 26.70 -15.12
C LEU A 31 0.78 25.46 -14.86
N ALA A 32 2.04 25.49 -15.28
CA ALA A 32 2.92 24.35 -15.23
C ALA A 32 2.99 24.02 -13.74
N GLN A 33 2.36 22.90 -13.35
CA GLN A 33 2.43 22.44 -11.98
C GLN A 33 3.92 22.32 -11.66
N LYS A 34 4.35 23.03 -10.62
CA LYS A 34 5.74 23.09 -10.19
C LYS A 34 6.23 21.66 -10.00
N TYR A 35 6.97 21.16 -10.99
CA TYR A 35 7.48 19.80 -10.98
C TYR A 35 8.69 19.78 -10.05
N ASP A 36 8.48 19.22 -8.86
CA ASP A 36 9.56 19.12 -7.89
C ASP A 36 10.50 17.98 -8.29
N PHE A 37 11.60 18.34 -8.94
CA PHE A 37 12.66 17.41 -9.37
C PHE A 37 13.32 16.67 -8.20
N ARG A 38 13.10 17.09 -6.94
CA ARG A 38 13.52 16.32 -5.75
C ARG A 38 12.63 15.10 -5.48
N ARG A 39 11.46 15.02 -6.12
CA ARG A 39 10.59 13.82 -6.22
C ARG A 39 10.91 12.96 -7.45
N SER A 40 12.17 12.97 -7.92
CA SER A 40 12.66 12.15 -9.05
C SER A 40 12.39 10.64 -8.87
N ASP A 41 12.09 10.20 -7.64
CA ASP A 41 11.81 8.80 -7.33
C ASP A 41 10.33 8.38 -7.51
N ARG A 42 9.50 9.15 -8.22
CA ARG A 42 8.09 8.77 -8.50
C ARG A 42 8.02 7.43 -9.23
N ILE A 43 7.20 6.53 -8.68
CA ILE A 43 6.92 5.22 -9.26
C ILE A 43 5.95 5.43 -10.43
N PRO A 44 6.22 4.87 -11.62
CA PRO A 44 5.28 4.92 -12.74
C PRO A 44 3.90 4.41 -12.35
N LYS A 45 2.83 5.06 -12.81
CA LYS A 45 1.44 4.66 -12.50
C LYS A 45 1.14 3.20 -12.83
N GLU A 46 1.77 2.66 -13.87
CA GLU A 46 1.66 1.26 -14.25
C GLU A 46 2.18 0.30 -13.18
N GLN A 47 3.28 0.66 -12.49
CA GLN A 47 3.83 -0.16 -11.40
C GLN A 47 2.90 -0.15 -10.18
N ILE A 48 2.34 1.00 -9.82
CA ILE A 48 1.33 1.07 -8.75
C ILE A 48 0.09 0.23 -9.07
N ARG A 49 -0.33 0.19 -10.34
CA ARG A 49 -1.42 -0.68 -10.79
C ARG A 49 -1.06 -2.16 -10.66
N ALA A 50 0.16 -2.55 -11.05
CA ALA A 50 0.63 -3.93 -10.90
C ALA A 50 0.67 -4.36 -9.42
N VAL A 51 1.20 -3.50 -8.54
CA VAL A 51 1.21 -3.72 -7.08
C VAL A 51 -0.21 -3.88 -6.55
N ARG A 52 -1.16 -3.04 -7.00
CA ARG A 52 -2.58 -3.20 -6.64
C ARG A 52 -3.13 -4.57 -7.06
N THR A 53 -2.90 -5.02 -8.28
CA THR A 53 -3.35 -6.34 -8.75
C THR A 53 -2.77 -7.49 -7.93
N VAL A 54 -1.48 -7.42 -7.57
CA VAL A 54 -0.83 -8.38 -6.68
C VAL A 54 -1.52 -8.38 -5.31
N HIS A 55 -1.75 -7.19 -4.74
CA HIS A 55 -2.35 -7.09 -3.41
C HIS A 55 -3.84 -7.44 -3.36
N ASP A 56 -4.59 -7.26 -4.46
CA ASP A 56 -5.96 -7.78 -4.60
C ASP A 56 -5.98 -9.32 -4.57
N THR A 57 -4.98 -9.96 -5.17
CA THR A 57 -4.84 -11.42 -5.16
C THR A 57 -4.42 -11.91 -3.77
N PHE A 58 -3.45 -11.22 -3.18
CA PHE A 58 -2.99 -11.44 -1.81
C PHE A 58 -4.13 -11.34 -0.80
N ALA A 59 -4.97 -10.30 -0.87
CA ALA A 59 -6.09 -10.11 0.04
C ALA A 59 -7.04 -11.33 0.03
N ARG A 60 -7.39 -11.84 -1.16
CA ARG A 60 -8.25 -13.03 -1.30
C ARG A 60 -7.59 -14.30 -0.74
N SER A 61 -6.31 -14.51 -1.05
CA SER A 61 -5.55 -15.66 -0.55
C SER A 61 -5.38 -15.62 0.98
N LEU A 62 -5.10 -14.43 1.51
CA LEU A 62 -4.95 -14.19 2.94
C LEU A 62 -6.26 -14.41 3.69
N ALA A 63 -7.39 -13.94 3.15
CA ALA A 63 -8.71 -14.17 3.74
C ALA A 63 -9.00 -15.68 3.90
N SER A 64 -8.72 -16.47 2.85
CA SER A 64 -8.89 -17.93 2.89
C SER A 64 -7.94 -18.58 3.90
N SER A 65 -6.66 -18.22 3.87
CA SER A 65 -5.63 -18.76 4.76
C SER A 65 -5.92 -18.45 6.24
N LEU A 66 -6.22 -17.19 6.57
CA LEU A 66 -6.58 -16.78 7.92
C LEU A 66 -7.88 -17.45 8.37
N SER A 67 -8.87 -17.58 7.50
CA SER A 67 -10.13 -18.25 7.86
C SER A 67 -9.90 -19.71 8.27
N ALA A 68 -9.06 -20.42 7.51
CA ALA A 68 -8.68 -21.79 7.81
C ALA A 68 -7.87 -21.89 9.11
N TYR A 69 -6.89 -20.99 9.29
CA TYR A 69 -5.99 -21.00 10.44
C TYR A 69 -6.71 -20.66 11.76
N LEU A 70 -7.55 -19.61 11.75
CA LEU A 70 -8.30 -19.12 12.91
C LEU A 70 -9.64 -19.84 13.12
N ARG A 71 -10.04 -20.73 12.20
CA ARG A 71 -11.35 -21.43 12.20
C ARG A 71 -12.53 -20.48 12.37
N THR A 72 -12.41 -19.29 11.78
CA THR A 72 -13.37 -18.17 11.90
C THR A 72 -13.50 -17.52 10.53
N TYR A 73 -14.67 -16.96 10.20
CA TYR A 73 -14.85 -16.28 8.92
C TYR A 73 -14.03 -14.97 8.90
N VAL A 74 -13.15 -14.84 7.91
CA VAL A 74 -12.28 -13.67 7.74
C VAL A 74 -12.53 -13.03 6.37
N THR A 75 -12.68 -11.72 6.34
CA THR A 75 -12.67 -10.92 5.11
C THR A 75 -11.45 -10.01 5.11
N VAL A 76 -10.92 -9.74 3.92
CA VAL A 76 -9.74 -8.90 3.73
C VAL A 76 -10.01 -8.02 2.52
N ASN A 77 -10.00 -6.71 2.72
CA ASN A 77 -10.33 -5.71 1.71
C ASN A 77 -9.14 -4.77 1.49
N LEU A 78 -8.67 -4.69 0.25
CA LEU A 78 -7.63 -3.72 -0.13
C LEU A 78 -8.23 -2.31 -0.15
N ILE A 79 -7.75 -1.43 0.72
CA ILE A 79 -8.26 -0.06 0.87
C ILE A 79 -7.53 0.88 -0.08
N SER A 80 -6.20 0.92 -0.01
CA SER A 80 -5.41 1.82 -0.82
C SER A 80 -4.03 1.26 -1.18
N VAL A 81 -3.48 1.77 -2.27
CA VAL A 81 -2.10 1.55 -2.72
C VAL A 81 -1.60 2.90 -3.20
N GLU A 82 -0.70 3.50 -2.41
CA GLU A 82 -0.28 4.88 -2.58
C GLU A 82 1.23 5.01 -2.41
N GLN A 83 1.82 6.05 -3.02
CA GLN A 83 3.22 6.37 -2.82
C GLN A 83 3.33 7.49 -1.78
N LEU A 84 4.02 7.22 -0.67
CA LEU A 84 4.28 8.14 0.42
C LEU A 84 5.79 8.21 0.69
N SER A 85 6.25 9.21 1.43
CA SER A 85 7.57 9.15 2.08
C SER A 85 7.51 8.21 3.30
N PHE A 86 8.65 7.65 3.69
CA PHE A 86 8.74 6.79 4.86
C PHE A 86 8.21 7.48 6.13
N ARG A 87 8.53 8.77 6.31
CA ARG A 87 8.01 9.60 7.41
C ARG A 87 6.49 9.71 7.40
N GLU A 88 5.89 9.95 6.23
CA GLU A 88 4.44 10.02 6.09
C GLU A 88 3.80 8.67 6.43
N PHE A 89 4.39 7.57 5.94
CA PHE A 89 3.92 6.21 6.24
C PHE A 89 3.93 5.92 7.75
N THR A 90 5.07 6.09 8.44
CA THR A 90 5.17 5.85 9.89
C THR A 90 4.27 6.78 10.69
N GLY A 91 4.06 8.02 10.21
CA GLY A 91 3.17 8.99 10.84
C GLY A 91 1.69 8.65 10.75
N CYS A 92 1.30 7.74 9.85
CA CYS A 92 -0.08 7.24 9.74
C CYS A 92 -0.34 6.01 10.62
N LEU A 93 0.69 5.39 11.20
CA LEU A 93 0.55 4.17 11.99
C LEU A 93 0.15 4.49 13.44
N PRO A 94 -0.68 3.65 14.07
CA PRO A 94 -1.00 3.81 15.48
C PRO A 94 0.21 3.54 16.36
N SER A 95 0.24 4.17 17.54
CA SER A 95 1.22 3.89 18.60
C SER A 95 0.47 3.66 19.93
N PRO A 96 0.73 2.55 20.65
CA PRO A 96 1.58 1.42 20.24
C PRO A 96 0.90 0.57 19.15
N THR A 97 1.69 -0.17 18.36
CA THR A 97 1.16 -1.17 17.41
C THR A 97 2.08 -2.39 17.27
N SER A 98 1.71 -3.40 16.48
CA SER A 98 2.61 -4.50 16.12
C SER A 98 3.27 -4.23 14.78
N LEU A 99 4.57 -3.97 14.80
CA LEU A 99 5.39 -3.78 13.60
C LEU A 99 6.33 -4.96 13.41
N ALA A 100 6.43 -5.42 12.17
CA ALA A 100 7.41 -6.38 11.72
C ALA A 100 8.24 -5.75 10.61
N VAL A 101 9.55 -5.69 10.83
CA VAL A 101 10.51 -5.40 9.76
C VAL A 101 10.73 -6.69 8.98
N MET A 102 10.52 -6.63 7.67
CA MET A 102 10.59 -7.77 6.78
C MET A 102 11.78 -7.62 5.85
N ARG A 103 12.64 -8.62 5.81
CA ARG A 103 13.65 -8.73 4.77
C ARG A 103 13.02 -9.26 3.50
N ILE A 104 13.28 -8.59 2.39
CA ILE A 104 12.96 -9.07 1.04
C ILE A 104 14.17 -9.87 0.54
N ARG A 105 13.97 -10.99 -0.15
CA ARG A 105 15.05 -11.72 -0.84
C ARG A 105 14.62 -12.06 -2.27
N PRO A 106 15.53 -12.05 -3.26
CA PRO A 106 16.97 -11.75 -3.18
C PRO A 106 17.30 -10.24 -3.21
N LEU A 107 16.30 -9.37 -3.15
CA LEU A 107 16.48 -7.92 -3.12
C LEU A 107 16.97 -7.52 -1.72
N ASP A 108 18.21 -7.04 -1.55
CA ASP A 108 18.73 -6.54 -0.25
C ASP A 108 18.01 -5.26 0.19
N GLY A 109 16.74 -5.40 0.59
CA GLY A 109 15.86 -4.31 1.01
C GLY A 109 14.96 -4.75 2.16
N LEU A 110 14.57 -3.77 2.98
CA LEU A 110 13.67 -3.95 4.12
C LEU A 110 12.31 -3.35 3.81
N ALA A 111 11.26 -4.13 4.04
CA ALA A 111 9.88 -3.68 4.05
C ALA A 111 9.33 -3.69 5.48
N ILE A 112 8.18 -3.07 5.68
CA ILE A 112 7.51 -2.99 6.98
C ILE A 112 6.12 -3.57 6.83
N LEU A 113 5.69 -4.36 7.79
CA LEU A 113 4.31 -4.78 7.97
C LEU A 113 3.85 -4.33 9.34
N GLU A 114 2.78 -3.57 9.37
CA GLU A 114 2.08 -3.15 10.57
C GLU A 114 0.75 -3.90 10.65
N LEU A 115 0.41 -4.32 11.86
CA LEU A 115 -0.87 -4.93 12.19
C LEU A 115 -1.40 -4.28 13.46
N ASN A 116 -2.57 -3.66 13.35
CA ASN A 116 -3.17 -2.96 14.47
C ASN A 116 -3.41 -3.92 15.67
N THR A 117 -3.01 -3.50 16.87
CA THR A 117 -3.17 -4.32 18.09
C THR A 117 -4.62 -4.66 18.41
N GLY A 118 -5.56 -3.78 18.04
CA GLY A 118 -7.00 -4.01 18.18
C GLY A 118 -7.51 -5.19 17.36
N LEU A 119 -6.76 -5.64 16.34
CA LEU A 119 -7.03 -6.85 15.59
C LEU A 119 -6.06 -8.00 15.97
N ALA A 120 -4.80 -7.69 16.24
CA ALA A 120 -3.81 -8.69 16.63
C ALA A 120 -4.21 -9.45 17.91
N LEU A 121 -4.68 -8.73 18.94
CA LEU A 121 -5.10 -9.33 20.21
C LEU A 121 -6.28 -10.31 20.03
N PRO A 122 -7.39 -9.93 19.38
CA PRO A 122 -8.47 -10.89 19.08
C PRO A 122 -8.00 -12.14 18.30
N MET A 123 -7.07 -12.00 17.35
CA MET A 123 -6.53 -13.16 16.65
C MET A 123 -5.73 -14.08 17.57
N ILE A 124 -4.95 -13.51 18.50
CA ILE A 124 -4.21 -14.28 19.52
C ILE A 124 -5.18 -14.98 20.48
N GLU A 125 -6.23 -14.30 20.94
CA GLU A 125 -7.25 -14.88 21.82
C GLU A 125 -7.91 -16.10 21.17
N ILE A 126 -8.27 -16.02 19.88
CA ILE A 126 -8.83 -17.16 19.12
C ILE A 126 -7.85 -18.34 19.08
N LEU A 127 -6.56 -18.08 18.85
CA LEU A 127 -5.53 -19.13 18.83
C LEU A 127 -5.33 -19.80 20.19
N LEU A 128 -5.55 -19.07 21.27
CA LEU A 128 -5.50 -19.58 22.64
C LEU A 128 -6.80 -20.29 23.08
N GLY A 129 -7.78 -20.45 22.18
CA GLY A 129 -9.05 -21.09 22.46
C GLY A 129 -10.13 -20.16 23.03
N GLY A 130 -9.91 -18.84 22.94
CA GLY A 130 -10.90 -17.82 23.27
C GLY A 130 -12.13 -17.84 22.36
N GLY A 131 -13.20 -17.22 22.84
CA GLY A 131 -14.47 -17.12 22.11
C GLY A 131 -14.40 -16.18 20.89
N LYS A 132 -15.38 -16.30 19.99
CA LYS A 132 -15.50 -15.47 18.77
C LYS A 132 -16.24 -14.14 18.99
N VAL A 133 -16.43 -13.74 20.24
CA VAL A 133 -17.19 -12.54 20.61
C VAL A 133 -16.35 -11.30 20.34
N LYS A 134 -16.99 -10.18 20.01
CA LYS A 134 -16.31 -8.89 19.95
C LYS A 134 -15.53 -8.63 21.24
N SER A 135 -14.21 -8.56 21.12
CA SER A 135 -13.35 -8.19 22.24
C SER A 135 -13.40 -6.68 22.41
N ALA A 136 -13.19 -6.20 23.63
CA ALA A 136 -12.97 -4.77 23.82
C ALA A 136 -11.74 -4.35 22.99
N ILE A 137 -11.84 -3.25 22.24
CA ILE A 137 -10.69 -2.74 21.49
C ILE A 137 -9.66 -2.26 22.52
N VAL A 138 -8.59 -3.02 22.69
CA VAL A 138 -7.48 -2.66 23.56
C VAL A 138 -6.29 -2.27 22.68
N GLN A 139 -5.88 -1.00 22.78
CA GLN A 139 -4.63 -0.52 22.19
C GLN A 139 -3.56 -0.52 23.27
N ARG A 140 -2.80 -1.62 23.35
CA ARG A 140 -1.64 -1.77 24.23
C ARG A 140 -0.54 -2.55 23.53
N GLU A 141 0.66 -2.47 24.06
CA GLU A 141 1.77 -3.30 23.64
C GLU A 141 1.47 -4.79 23.86
N LEU A 142 1.90 -5.61 22.90
CA LEU A 142 1.85 -7.06 23.01
C LEU A 142 2.96 -7.53 23.95
N THR A 143 2.62 -8.43 24.87
CA THR A 143 3.58 -9.14 25.72
C THR A 143 4.48 -10.06 24.87
N ALA A 144 5.62 -10.49 25.42
CA ALA A 144 6.53 -11.40 24.72
C ALA A 144 5.86 -12.71 24.26
N ILE A 145 4.94 -13.25 25.06
CA ILE A 145 4.19 -14.47 24.71
C ILE A 145 3.23 -14.19 23.56
N GLU A 146 2.51 -13.06 23.62
CA GLU A 146 1.60 -12.62 22.56
C GLU A 146 2.33 -12.37 21.24
N GLN A 147 3.50 -11.73 21.28
CA GLN A 147 4.36 -11.53 20.11
C GLN A 147 4.79 -12.88 19.50
N HIS A 148 5.16 -13.85 20.32
CA HIS A 148 5.55 -15.18 19.85
C HIS A 148 4.39 -15.91 19.16
N ILE A 149 3.18 -15.83 19.70
CA ILE A 149 1.98 -16.41 19.08
C ILE A 149 1.65 -15.68 17.77
N LEU A 150 1.71 -14.35 17.78
CA LEU A 150 1.44 -13.52 16.61
C LEU A 150 2.41 -13.80 15.46
N ASN A 151 3.66 -14.17 15.76
CA ASN A 151 4.63 -14.53 14.74
C ASN A 151 4.14 -15.67 13.82
N SER A 152 3.33 -16.60 14.33
CA SER A 152 2.72 -17.65 13.49
C SER A 152 1.75 -17.09 12.45
N ILE A 153 0.97 -16.05 12.81
CA ILE A 153 0.09 -15.33 11.90
C ILE A 153 0.92 -14.51 10.91
N LEU A 154 1.99 -13.84 11.38
CA LEU A 154 2.89 -13.07 10.51
C LEU A 154 3.53 -13.97 9.46
N VAL A 155 4.07 -15.13 9.84
CA VAL A 155 4.63 -16.10 8.87
C VAL A 155 3.59 -16.50 7.83
N LEU A 156 2.34 -16.78 8.23
CA LEU A 156 1.26 -17.10 7.30
C LEU A 156 0.97 -15.93 6.34
N ILE A 157 0.97 -14.69 6.84
CA ILE A 157 0.82 -13.49 6.02
C ILE A 157 1.98 -13.39 5.01
N LEU A 158 3.23 -13.56 5.46
CA LEU A 158 4.41 -13.45 4.59
C LEU A 158 4.46 -14.54 3.52
N GLN A 159 4.00 -15.75 3.82
CA GLN A 159 3.87 -16.82 2.84
C GLN A 159 2.86 -16.46 1.74
N ASN A 160 1.67 -15.99 2.13
CA ASN A 160 0.65 -15.52 1.18
C ASN A 160 1.14 -14.33 0.36
N LEU A 161 1.89 -13.41 0.98
CA LEU A 161 2.50 -12.28 0.31
C LEU A 161 3.49 -12.79 -0.75
N SER A 162 4.48 -13.60 -0.35
CA SER A 162 5.50 -14.16 -1.25
C SER A 162 4.86 -14.89 -2.44
N MET A 163 3.85 -15.73 -2.20
CA MET A 163 3.11 -16.44 -3.26
C MET A 163 2.42 -15.47 -4.24
N SER A 164 1.78 -14.42 -3.75
CA SER A 164 1.08 -13.45 -4.59
C SER A 164 2.06 -12.66 -5.47
N TRP A 165 3.24 -12.33 -4.91
CA TRP A 165 4.29 -11.64 -5.64
C TRP A 165 4.95 -12.50 -6.73
N GLN A 166 4.83 -13.84 -6.71
CA GLN A 166 5.41 -14.73 -7.75
C GLN A 166 4.94 -14.40 -9.17
N SER A 167 3.74 -13.83 -9.33
CA SER A 167 3.22 -13.36 -10.61
C SER A 167 4.04 -12.21 -11.22
N VAL A 168 4.81 -11.52 -10.38
CA VAL A 168 5.58 -10.32 -10.71
C VAL A 168 7.08 -10.54 -10.54
N ALA A 169 7.49 -11.20 -9.46
CA ALA A 169 8.87 -11.61 -9.25
C ALA A 169 8.97 -12.75 -8.23
N THR A 170 10.02 -13.55 -8.35
CA THR A 170 10.39 -14.53 -7.33
C THR A 170 11.03 -13.81 -6.15
N VAL A 171 10.21 -13.42 -5.17
CA VAL A 171 10.65 -12.81 -3.92
C VAL A 171 10.13 -13.56 -2.71
N ASP A 172 10.97 -13.66 -1.70
CA ASP A 172 10.62 -14.22 -0.39
C ASP A 172 10.68 -13.13 0.68
N PHE A 173 9.66 -13.08 1.51
CA PHE A 173 9.59 -12.19 2.67
C PHE A 173 9.84 -13.00 3.94
N SER A 174 10.71 -12.51 4.82
CA SER A 174 10.93 -13.09 6.14
C SER A 174 11.02 -12.01 7.21
N VAL A 175 10.47 -12.28 8.40
CA VAL A 175 10.59 -11.37 9.55
C VAL A 175 12.05 -11.26 9.97
N GLU A 176 12.52 -10.04 10.17
CA GLU A 176 13.86 -9.71 10.65
C GLU A 176 13.84 -9.23 12.10
N SER A 177 12.94 -8.30 12.42
CA SER A 177 12.74 -7.79 13.77
C SER A 177 11.30 -7.37 14.00
N HIS A 178 10.94 -7.19 15.27
CA HIS A 178 9.66 -6.66 15.70
C HIS A 178 9.88 -5.33 16.42
N GLU A 179 8.96 -4.40 16.21
CA GLU A 179 8.92 -3.11 16.91
C GLU A 179 7.51 -2.83 17.41
N THR A 180 7.39 -1.96 18.41
CA THR A 180 6.08 -1.51 18.93
C THR A 180 5.77 -0.06 18.65
N GLU A 181 6.82 0.75 18.48
CA GLU A 181 6.74 2.19 18.31
C GLU A 181 7.19 2.59 16.89
N PRO A 182 6.28 3.03 16.01
CA PRO A 182 6.63 3.50 14.66
C PRO A 182 7.72 4.58 14.66
N ALA A 183 7.77 5.45 15.67
CA ALA A 183 8.76 6.53 15.76
C ALA A 183 10.20 6.04 15.98
N LEU A 184 10.41 4.80 16.43
CA LEU A 184 11.74 4.21 16.65
C LEU A 184 12.28 3.47 15.43
N LEU A 185 11.48 3.29 14.38
CA LEU A 185 11.89 2.60 13.16
C LEU A 185 12.87 3.45 12.34
N HIS A 186 14.15 3.09 12.38
CA HIS A 186 15.22 3.72 11.58
C HIS A 186 15.75 2.79 10.47
N VAL A 187 14.85 2.00 9.86
CA VAL A 187 15.21 1.03 8.81
C VAL A 187 15.45 1.67 7.43
N LEU A 188 14.84 2.83 7.18
CA LEU A 188 14.93 3.57 5.92
C LEU A 188 15.10 5.08 6.23
N PRO A 189 15.73 5.88 5.34
CA PRO A 189 15.76 7.32 5.48
C PRO A 189 14.33 7.92 5.48
N PRO A 190 14.05 8.96 6.30
CA PRO A 190 12.70 9.54 6.42
C PRO A 190 12.06 10.03 5.12
N ASN A 191 12.88 10.46 4.16
CA ASN A 191 12.43 10.97 2.86
C ASN A 191 12.44 9.90 1.76
N GLU A 192 12.80 8.64 2.08
CA GLU A 192 12.75 7.55 1.11
C GLU A 192 11.30 7.31 0.66
N ALA A 193 11.11 7.08 -0.64
CA ALA A 193 9.80 6.79 -1.18
C ALA A 193 9.39 5.34 -0.87
N ILE A 194 8.16 5.17 -0.40
CA ILE A 194 7.56 3.89 -0.06
C ILE A 194 6.22 3.74 -0.78
N VAL A 195 5.93 2.53 -1.24
CA VAL A 195 4.57 2.13 -1.59
C VAL A 195 3.88 1.65 -0.33
N SER A 196 2.88 2.41 0.12
CA SER A 196 2.00 2.07 1.23
C SER A 196 0.81 1.29 0.69
N ILE A 197 0.53 0.14 1.30
CA ILE A 197 -0.61 -0.71 1.02
C ILE A 197 -1.42 -0.84 2.30
N ALA A 198 -2.63 -0.26 2.31
CA ALA A 198 -3.55 -0.36 3.44
C ALA A 198 -4.61 -1.42 3.15
N THR A 199 -4.80 -2.34 4.08
CA THR A 199 -5.78 -3.42 3.98
C THR A 199 -6.61 -3.46 5.26
N GLU A 200 -7.93 -3.54 5.13
CA GLU A 200 -8.83 -3.80 6.25
C GLU A 200 -9.06 -5.30 6.37
N ILE A 201 -8.90 -5.82 7.58
CA ILE A 201 -9.15 -7.23 7.90
C ILE A 201 -10.28 -7.28 8.94
N GLN A 202 -11.28 -8.11 8.67
CA GLN A 202 -12.35 -8.41 9.61
C GLN A 202 -12.30 -9.89 9.98
N VAL A 203 -12.21 -10.19 11.28
CA VAL A 203 -12.21 -11.54 11.85
C VAL A 203 -13.41 -11.67 12.76
N GLY A 204 -14.47 -12.35 12.28
CA GLY A 204 -15.75 -12.39 12.99
C GLY A 204 -16.33 -10.98 13.18
N GLU A 205 -16.47 -10.56 14.44
CA GLU A 205 -17.00 -9.23 14.81
C GLU A 205 -15.90 -8.17 15.04
N ASN A 206 -14.63 -8.56 14.98
CA ASN A 206 -13.49 -7.66 15.17
C ASN A 206 -12.95 -7.21 13.82
N SER A 207 -12.57 -5.94 13.69
CA SER A 207 -11.93 -5.40 12.48
C SER A 207 -10.74 -4.52 12.83
N GLY A 208 -9.79 -4.43 11.91
CA GLY A 208 -8.65 -3.54 12.03
C GLY A 208 -7.83 -3.46 10.75
N MET A 209 -6.88 -2.55 10.75
CA MET A 209 -6.00 -2.30 9.60
C MET A 209 -4.73 -3.15 9.68
N MET A 210 -4.26 -3.56 8.51
CA MET A 210 -2.92 -4.06 8.26
C MET A 210 -2.31 -3.20 7.16
N ASN A 211 -1.14 -2.63 7.45
CA ASN A 211 -0.43 -1.76 6.53
C ASN A 211 0.90 -2.39 6.12
N ILE A 212 1.22 -2.34 4.82
CA ILE A 212 2.50 -2.82 4.31
C ILE A 212 3.22 -1.66 3.62
N GLY A 213 4.45 -1.38 4.03
CA GLY A 213 5.32 -0.38 3.43
C GLY A 213 6.47 -1.05 2.68
N ILE A 214 6.51 -0.94 1.35
CA ILE A 214 7.59 -1.50 0.52
C ILE A 214 8.39 -0.35 -0.10
N PRO A 215 9.72 -0.30 0.05
CA PRO A 215 10.55 0.72 -0.59
C PRO A 215 10.34 0.79 -2.10
N ALA A 216 10.28 2.01 -2.63
CA ALA A 216 10.15 2.26 -4.07
C ALA A 216 11.30 1.62 -4.87
N SER A 217 12.51 1.60 -4.28
CA SER A 217 13.70 0.96 -4.81
C SER A 217 13.47 -0.54 -5.07
N ALA A 218 12.89 -1.25 -4.09
CA ALA A 218 12.53 -2.65 -4.22
C ALA A 218 11.50 -2.87 -5.33
N VAL A 219 10.44 -2.05 -5.39
CA VAL A 219 9.39 -2.15 -6.42
C VAL A 219 9.94 -1.93 -7.84
N LYS A 220 10.86 -0.98 -8.02
CA LYS A 220 11.46 -0.67 -9.33
C LYS A 220 12.35 -1.77 -9.87
N LEU A 221 13.12 -2.44 -9.00
CA LEU A 221 14.04 -3.52 -9.38
C LEU A 221 13.30 -4.75 -9.92
N LEU A 222 12.03 -4.92 -9.59
CA LEU A 222 11.21 -6.02 -10.10
C LEU A 222 11.01 -5.94 -11.62
N ARG A 223 11.00 -4.73 -12.21
CA ARG A 223 10.84 -4.54 -13.67
C ARG A 223 12.01 -5.10 -14.47
N GLN A 224 13.24 -5.03 -13.97
CA GLN A 224 14.41 -5.50 -14.73
C GLN A 224 14.32 -7.01 -15.05
N ARG A 225 13.59 -7.79 -14.25
CA ARG A 225 13.30 -9.21 -14.55
C ARG A 225 12.13 -9.42 -15.52
N PHE A 226 11.16 -8.51 -15.57
CA PHE A 226 10.06 -8.58 -16.55
C PHE A 226 10.54 -8.39 -18.00
N ASP A 227 11.38 -7.38 -18.24
CA ASP A 227 11.84 -7.07 -19.60
C ASP A 227 12.71 -8.23 -20.16
N GLN A 228 13.46 -8.92 -19.30
CA GLN A 228 14.23 -10.12 -19.67
C GLN A 228 13.34 -11.32 -19.99
N GLN A 229 12.27 -11.55 -19.23
CA GLN A 229 11.37 -12.68 -19.45
C GLN A 229 10.43 -12.46 -20.65
N TRP A 230 10.07 -11.22 -20.96
CA TRP A 230 9.26 -10.86 -22.14
C TRP A 230 10.09 -10.92 -23.44
N THR A 231 11.36 -10.51 -23.43
CA THR A 231 12.24 -10.65 -24.60
C THR A 231 12.58 -12.11 -24.90
N ALA A 232 12.81 -12.95 -23.89
CA ALA A 232 13.06 -14.38 -24.08
C ALA A 232 11.88 -15.15 -24.71
N ARG A 233 10.64 -14.67 -24.56
CA ARG A 233 9.45 -15.27 -25.19
C ARG A 233 9.29 -14.91 -26.68
N ARG A 234 9.98 -13.88 -27.18
CA ARG A 234 9.89 -13.46 -28.60
C ARG A 234 10.91 -14.17 -29.48
N THR A 235 11.98 -14.74 -28.91
CA THR A 235 13.01 -15.45 -29.68
C THR A 235 12.66 -16.90 -29.96
N VAL A 236 11.73 -17.52 -29.21
CA VAL A 236 11.40 -18.95 -29.37
C VAL A 236 10.34 -19.22 -30.44
N THR A 237 9.61 -18.21 -30.92
CA THR A 237 8.52 -18.40 -31.91
C THR A 237 8.96 -18.15 -33.37
N THR A 238 10.27 -18.06 -33.64
CA THR A 238 10.78 -17.75 -35.00
C THR A 238 11.88 -18.69 -35.49
N GLU A 239 11.87 -19.95 -35.04
CA GLU A 239 12.63 -21.03 -35.66
C GLU A 239 11.73 -22.22 -35.99
#